data_AF-A0A9D2N645-F1
#
_entry.id   AF-A0A9D2N645-F1
#
_cell.length_a   1.000
_cell.length_b   1.000
_cell.length_c   1.000
_cell.angle_alpha   90.00
_cell.angle_beta   90.00
_cell.angle_gamma   90.00
#
_symmetry.space_group_name_H-M   'P 1'
#
loop_
_entity.id
_entity.type
_entity.pdbx_description
1 polymer ?
#
loop_
_entity_poly.entity_id
_entity_poly.type
_entity_poly.pdbx_seq_one_letter_code
_entity_poly.pdbx_strand_id
1 'polypeptide(L)' 'MEKIIEILRDIDDSIEWEKEQGLIDRRLLDSFGVISLVSELEDSFMVEIEAGEMVPENFNSVEAIYEMIQRLQEK' A
#
# COMPACT_ATOMS: atom_id res chain seq x y z
N MET A 1 -10.19 -0.26 3.72
CA MET A 1 -9.08 -0.27 4.70
C MET A 1 -8.75 -1.68 5.18
N GLU A 2 -9.70 -2.47 5.70
CA GLU A 2 -9.43 -3.82 6.23
C GLU A 2 -8.66 -4.72 5.25
N LYS A 3 -9.08 -4.79 3.98
CA LYS A 3 -8.40 -5.60 2.95
C LYS A 3 -6.95 -5.16 2.67
N ILE A 4 -6.63 -3.87 2.81
CA ILE A 4 -5.26 -3.36 2.64
C ILE A 4 -4.38 -3.85 3.81
N ILE A 5 -4.93 -3.84 5.03
CA ILE A 5 -4.24 -4.34 6.22
C ILE A 5 -4.01 -5.84 6.12
N GLU A 6 -4.97 -6.61 5.59
CA GLU A 6 -4.79 -8.05 5.33
C GLU A 6 -3.62 -8.29 4.37
N ILE A 7 -3.58 -7.61 3.22
CA ILE A 7 -2.48 -7.72 2.26
C ILE A 7 -1.13 -7.34 2.89
N LEU A 8 -1.08 -6.27 3.67
CA LEU A 8 0.14 -5.85 4.37
C LEU A 8 0.59 -6.86 5.42
N ARG A 9 -0.34 -7.50 6.14
CA ARG A 9 -0.04 -8.57 7.10
C ARG A 9 0.44 -9.85 6.41
N ASP A 10 -0.02 -10.13 5.19
CA ASP A 10 0.50 -11.24 4.39
C ASP A 10 1.96 -11.00 3.96
N ILE A 11 2.37 -9.74 3.83
CA ILE A 11 3.76 -9.35 3.55
C ILE A 11 4.63 -9.47 4.81
N ASP A 12 4.21 -8.83 5.91
CA ASP A 12 4.87 -8.94 7.22
C ASP A 12 3.84 -8.73 8.34
N ASP A 13 3.60 -9.77 9.13
CA ASP A 13 2.64 -9.81 10.23
C ASP A 13 3.22 -9.29 11.55
N SER A 14 4.52 -8.96 11.59
CA SER A 14 5.20 -8.45 12.77
C SER A 14 5.02 -6.94 12.97
N ILE A 15 4.49 -6.24 11.97
CA ILE A 15 4.33 -4.78 11.95
C ILE A 15 2.86 -4.39 12.22
N GLU A 16 2.66 -3.43 13.13
CA GLU A 16 1.35 -2.83 13.37
C GLU A 16 1.04 -1.75 12.32
N TRP A 17 0.79 -2.15 11.07
CA TRP A 17 0.59 -1.25 9.91
C TRP A 17 -0.40 -0.10 10.14
N GLU A 18 -1.46 -0.35 10.90
CA GLU A 18 -2.52 0.62 11.23
C GLU A 18 -2.02 1.81 12.06
N LYS A 19 -0.86 1.68 12.73
CA LYS A 19 -0.26 2.76 13.53
C LYS A 19 0.91 3.42 12.83
N GLU A 20 1.37 2.86 11.72
CA GLU A 20 2.55 3.31 11.02
C GLU A 20 2.17 4.32 9.93
N GLN A 21 2.94 5.42 9.89
CA GLN A 21 2.73 6.57 8.99
C GLN A 21 3.98 6.89 8.18
N GLY A 22 4.94 5.95 8.13
CA GLY A 22 6.18 6.09 7.38
C GLY A 22 6.65 4.75 6.82
N LEU A 23 5.77 3.96 6.20
CA LEU A 23 6.13 2.61 5.73
C LEU A 23 7.35 2.62 4.80
N ILE A 24 7.41 3.58 3.88
CA ILE A 24 8.54 3.73 2.95
C ILE A 24 9.69 4.48 3.62
N ASP A 25 9.39 5.60 4.28
CA ASP A 25 10.41 6.48 4.86
C ASP A 25 11.22 5.82 5.98
N ARG A 26 10.57 4.99 6.80
CA ARG A 26 11.19 4.19 7.86
C ARG A 26 11.75 2.87 7.34
N ARG A 27 11.64 2.60 6.04
CA ARG A 27 12.03 1.34 5.38
C ARG A 27 11.39 0.11 6.01
N LEU A 28 10.13 0.24 6.44
CA LEU A 28 9.32 -0.89 6.91
C LEU A 28 8.86 -1.74 5.72
N LEU A 29 8.52 -1.08 4.60
CA LEU A 29 8.35 -1.72 3.30
C LEU A 29 9.63 -1.53 2.49
N ASP A 30 10.23 -2.64 2.05
CA ASP A 30 11.34 -2.60 1.11
C ASP A 30 10.85 -2.53 -0.35
N SER A 31 11.77 -2.41 -1.30
CA SER A 31 11.42 -2.31 -2.72
C SER A 31 10.66 -3.53 -3.25
N PHE A 32 10.89 -4.73 -2.69
CA PHE A 32 10.17 -5.93 -3.11
C PHE A 32 8.77 -5.96 -2.50
N GLY A 33 8.63 -5.60 -1.22
CA GLY A 33 7.35 -5.46 -0.54
C GLY A 33 6.45 -4.43 -1.21
N VAL A 34 7.00 -3.30 -1.69
CA VAL A 34 6.23 -2.34 -2.50
C VAL A 34 5.68 -2.99 -3.77
N ILE A 35 6.51 -3.72 -4.51
CA ILE A 35 6.10 -4.37 -5.78
C ILE A 35 5.02 -5.44 -5.51
N SER A 36 5.20 -6.27 -4.48
CA SER A 36 4.22 -7.27 -4.07
C SER A 36 2.90 -6.63 -3.64
N LEU A 37 2.98 -5.59 -2.81
CA LEU A 37 1.81 -4.83 -2.37
C LEU A 37 1.06 -4.25 -3.57
N VAL A 38 1.76 -3.59 -4.49
CA VAL A 38 1.14 -3.03 -5.70
C VAL A 38 0.39 -4.10 -6.47
N SER A 39 1.03 -5.24 -6.76
CA SER A 39 0.40 -6.34 -7.51
C SER A 39 -0.88 -6.83 -6.82
N GLU A 40 -0.84 -7.06 -5.51
CA GLU A 40 -2.00 -7.51 -4.73
C GLU A 40 -3.12 -6.47 -4.68
N LEU A 41 -2.78 -5.17 -4.63
CA LEU A 41 -3.75 -4.07 -4.66
C LEU A 41 -4.43 -3.96 -6.03
N GLU A 42 -3.67 -4.03 -7.12
CA GLU A 42 -4.21 -4.01 -8.49
C GLU A 42 -5.21 -5.14 -8.69
N ASP A 43 -4.85 -6.37 -8.33
CA ASP A 43 -5.73 -7.53 -8.43
C ASP A 43 -6.94 -7.44 -7.48
N SER A 44 -6.74 -6.98 -6.25
CA SER A 44 -7.77 -6.94 -5.22
C SER A 44 -8.82 -5.85 -5.42
N PHE A 45 -8.44 -4.73 -6.01
CA PHE A 45 -9.28 -3.54 -6.18
C PHE A 45 -9.60 -3.23 -7.65
N MET A 46 -9.06 -4.03 -8.59
CA MET A 46 -9.17 -3.85 -10.03
C MET A 46 -8.78 -2.42 -10.47
N VAL A 47 -7.63 -1.97 -9.99
CA VAL A 47 -7.01 -0.67 -10.33
C VAL A 47 -5.67 -0.89 -11.02
N GLU A 48 -5.16 0.13 -11.70
CA GLU A 48 -3.81 0.14 -12.27
C GLU A 48 -2.98 1.20 -11.54
N ILE A 49 -1.85 0.79 -10.95
CA ILE A 49 -0.95 1.63 -10.15
C ILE A 49 0.35 1.82 -10.95
N GLU A 50 0.44 2.96 -11.62
CA GLU A 50 1.64 3.32 -12.36
C GLU A 50 2.83 3.59 -11.41
N ALA A 51 4.05 3.46 -11.93
CA ALA A 51 5.28 3.75 -11.17
C ALA A 51 5.33 5.18 -10.59
N GLY A 52 4.59 6.14 -11.19
CA GLY A 52 4.46 7.49 -10.67
C GLY A 52 3.65 7.61 -9.38
N GLU A 53 2.76 6.65 -9.10
CA GLU A 53 1.99 6.60 -7.85
C GLU A 53 2.78 5.91 -6.73
N MET A 54 3.90 5.23 -7.02
CA MET A 54 4.78 4.56 -6.04
C MET A 54 5.66 5.56 -5.27
N VAL A 55 5.04 6.56 -4.66
CA VAL A 55 5.67 7.60 -3.87
C VAL A 55 5.34 7.45 -2.38
N PRO A 56 6.19 7.93 -1.47
CA PRO A 56 5.93 7.86 -0.03
C PRO A 56 4.56 8.45 0.35
N GLU A 57 4.11 9.52 -0.32
CA GLU A 57 2.80 10.15 -0.08
C GLU A 57 1.62 9.19 -0.25
N ASN A 58 1.71 8.19 -1.12
CA ASN A 58 0.66 7.21 -1.38
C ASN A 58 0.84 5.90 -0.60
N PHE A 59 2.04 5.63 -0.07
CA PHE A 59 2.40 4.34 0.52
C PHE A 59 2.87 4.40 1.97
N ASN A 60 3.02 5.59 2.56
CA ASN A 60 3.53 5.74 3.92
C ASN A 60 2.54 5.32 5.01
N SER A 61 1.27 5.14 4.69
CA SER A 61 0.26 4.67 5.64
C SER A 61 -0.85 3.90 4.93
N VAL A 62 -1.60 3.12 5.72
CA VAL A 62 -2.78 2.40 5.22
C VAL A 62 -3.82 3.38 4.68
N GLU A 63 -3.97 4.53 5.32
CA GLU A 63 -4.87 5.60 4.88
C GLU A 63 -4.44 6.16 3.52
N ALA A 64 -3.15 6.46 3.34
CA ALA A 64 -2.61 6.97 2.08
C ALA A 64 -2.85 5.99 0.91
N ILE A 65 -2.60 4.69 1.16
CA ILE A 65 -2.85 3.63 0.17
C ILE A 65 -4.34 3.59 -0.19
N TYR A 66 -5.21 3.68 0.82
CA TYR A 66 -6.65 3.68 0.60
C TYR A 66 -7.11 4.89 -0.22
N GLU A 67 -6.62 6.10 0.09
CA GLU A 67 -6.93 7.33 -0.67
C GLU A 67 -6.45 7.24 -2.12
N MET A 68 -5.25 6.72 -2.35
CA MET A 68 -4.74 6.45 -3.70
C MET A 68 -5.68 5.50 -4.46
N ILE A 69 -6.08 4.38 -3.86
CA ILE A 69 -6.98 3.41 -4.51
C ILE A 69 -8.33 4.05 -4.84
N GLN A 70 -8.92 4.82 -3.92
CA GLN A 70 -10.18 5.52 -4.19
C GLN A 70 -10.04 6.48 -5.38
N ARG A 71 -8.97 7.28 -5.43
CA ARG A 71 -8.68 8.16 -6.57
C ARG A 71 -8.56 7.40 -7.89
N LEU A 72 -7.95 6.22 -7.88
CA LEU A 72 -7.76 5.39 -9.08
C LEU A 72 -9.06 4.69 -9.51
N GLN A 73 -9.93 4.33 -8.58
CA GLN A 73 -11.24 3.73 -8.89
C GLN A 73 -12.26 4.73 -9.45
N GLU A 74 -12.12 6.01 -9.14
CA GLU A 74 -12.99 7.08 -9.68
C GLU A 74 -12.60 7.51 -11.11
N LYS A 75 -11.50 6.97 -11.64
CA LYS A 75 -10.94 7.31 -12.96
C LYS A 75 -11.59 6.49 -14.07
#